data_AF-A0A392NU94-F1
#
_entry.id   AF-A0A392NU94-F1
#
_cell.length_a   1.000
_cell.length_b   1.000
_cell.length_c   1.000
_cell.angle_alpha   90.00
_cell.angle_beta   90.00
_cell.angle_gamma   90.00
#
_symmetry.space_group_name_H-M   'P 1'
#
loop_
_entity.id
_entity.type
_entity.pdbx_description
1 polymer ?
#
loop_
_entity_poly.entity_id
_entity_poly.type
_entity_poly.pdbx_seq_one_letter_code
_entity_poly.pdbx_strand_id
1 'polypeptide(L)'
;ILVEEDAKDSQDRNEELFHASADAGEKLYRKGDFAESGISNLDGYLLKKVGIFPDVLERKVRRHFDEGDQVSALVTGEFYTKKEHFPGFARPFVFNAEIMLRVGRKVEAKDAARGALKSPWWTLGCMYRDVANIAQWDDEQIEYIKEKVTEEGRQEDLKKGKAPEQ
;
A
#
# COMPACT_ATOMS: atom_id res chain seq x y z
N ILE A 1 4.82 -10.20 11.59
CA ILE A 1 4.23 -11.36 12.30
C ILE A 1 4.98 -11.66 13.61
N LEU A 2 6.24 -12.11 13.61
CA LEU A 2 6.95 -12.46 14.87
C LEU A 2 6.96 -11.34 15.92
N VAL A 3 7.31 -10.11 15.52
CA VAL A 3 7.29 -8.92 16.38
C VAL A 3 5.87 -8.62 16.91
N GLU A 4 4.87 -8.74 16.04
CA GLU A 4 3.48 -8.42 16.38
C GLU A 4 2.88 -9.45 17.32
N GLU A 5 3.31 -10.71 17.23
CA GLU A 5 2.91 -11.79 18.11
C GLU A 5 3.60 -11.66 19.47
N ASP A 6 4.90 -11.35 19.49
CA ASP A 6 5.64 -11.07 20.72
C ASP A 6 5.09 -9.86 21.50
N ALA A 7 4.52 -8.87 20.80
CA ALA A 7 3.86 -7.74 21.42
C ALA A 7 2.47 -8.07 22.02
N LYS A 8 1.92 -9.27 21.78
CA LYS A 8 0.65 -9.72 22.38
C LYS A 8 0.93 -10.51 23.65
N ASP A 9 0.15 -10.25 24.70
CA ASP A 9 0.24 -10.92 26.01
C ASP A 9 -0.16 -12.41 26.03
N SER A 10 -0.45 -13.04 24.88
CA SER A 10 -0.87 -14.45 24.83
C SER A 10 0.33 -15.40 24.72
N GLN A 11 0.86 -15.84 25.87
CA GLN A 11 2.04 -16.73 25.94
C GLN A 11 1.91 -18.00 25.09
N ASP A 12 0.75 -18.68 25.10
CA ASP A 12 0.55 -19.97 24.43
C ASP A 12 0.65 -19.89 22.89
N ARG A 13 0.04 -18.89 22.26
CA ARG A 13 0.10 -18.73 20.79
C ARG A 13 1.45 -18.23 20.31
N ASN A 14 2.15 -17.47 21.16
CA ASN A 14 3.48 -16.98 20.82
C ASN A 14 4.42 -18.17 20.62
N GLU A 15 4.46 -19.13 21.54
CA GLU A 15 5.41 -20.26 21.47
C GLU A 15 5.25 -21.13 20.22
N GLU A 16 4.02 -21.45 19.81
CA GLU A 16 3.77 -22.22 18.59
C GLU A 16 4.31 -21.53 17.33
N LEU A 17 4.11 -20.20 17.22
CA LEU A 17 4.53 -19.44 16.04
C LEU A 17 6.05 -19.28 15.97
N PHE A 18 6.70 -19.05 17.12
CA PHE A 18 8.16 -19.01 17.21
C PHE A 18 8.77 -20.38 16.88
N HIS A 19 8.20 -21.47 17.41
CA HIS A 19 8.63 -22.82 17.10
C HIS A 19 8.45 -23.16 15.61
N ALA A 20 7.30 -22.81 15.02
CA ALA A 20 7.03 -23.04 13.60
C ALA A 20 7.97 -22.24 12.67
N SER A 21 8.51 -21.12 13.13
CA SER A 21 9.43 -20.28 12.36
C SER A 21 10.87 -20.81 12.33
N ALA A 22 11.22 -21.74 13.22
CA ALA A 22 12.51 -22.42 13.32
C ALA A 22 13.71 -21.45 13.19
N ASP A 23 14.83 -21.92 12.63
CA ASP A 23 16.06 -21.14 12.43
C ASP A 23 15.86 -19.84 11.63
N ALA A 24 14.85 -19.79 10.75
CA ALA A 24 14.56 -18.59 9.97
C ALA A 24 14.00 -17.48 10.85
N GLY A 25 13.16 -17.83 11.84
CA GLY A 25 12.63 -16.88 12.82
C GLY A 25 13.71 -16.28 13.70
N GLU A 26 14.57 -17.12 14.29
CA GLU A 26 15.64 -16.67 15.20
C GLU A 26 16.65 -15.72 14.53
N LYS A 27 16.89 -15.88 13.22
CA LYS A 27 17.76 -14.99 12.45
C LYS A 27 17.14 -13.63 12.18
N LEU A 28 15.81 -13.55 12.13
CA LEU A 28 15.08 -12.33 11.76
C LEU A 28 14.62 -11.52 12.98
N TYR A 29 14.25 -12.18 14.07
CA TYR A 29 13.74 -11.53 15.27
C TYR A 29 13.92 -12.43 16.50
N ARG A 30 14.48 -11.89 17.60
CA ARG A 30 14.51 -12.61 18.87
C ARG A 30 13.34 -12.19 19.74
N LYS A 31 12.68 -13.17 20.34
CA LYS A 31 11.58 -12.95 21.29
C LYS A 31 12.07 -12.03 22.42
N GLY A 32 11.33 -10.97 22.71
CA GLY A 32 11.70 -9.94 23.68
C GLY A 32 12.39 -8.70 23.10
N ASP A 33 12.91 -8.74 21.86
CA ASP A 33 13.66 -7.62 21.27
C ASP A 33 12.83 -6.33 21.20
N PHE A 34 11.51 -6.43 20.99
CA PHE A 34 10.63 -5.25 21.00
C PHE A 34 10.60 -4.59 22.38
N ALA A 35 10.38 -5.36 23.45
CA ALA A 35 10.35 -4.85 24.82
C ALA A 35 11.71 -4.25 25.25
N GLU A 36 12.81 -4.94 24.92
CA GLU A 36 14.17 -4.48 25.22
C GLU A 36 14.56 -3.20 24.45
N SER A 37 13.97 -2.97 23.28
CA SER A 37 14.32 -1.80 22.45
C SER A 37 13.93 -0.44 23.06
N GLY A 38 13.02 -0.43 24.05
CA GLY A 38 12.47 0.79 24.65
C GLY A 38 11.58 1.63 23.71
N ILE A 39 11.24 1.11 22.52
CA ILE A 39 10.34 1.79 21.59
C ILE A 39 8.89 1.56 22.04
N SER A 40 8.20 2.63 22.42
CA SER A 40 6.86 2.57 23.00
C SER A 40 5.74 2.18 22.03
N ASN A 41 6.00 2.18 20.72
CA ASN A 41 5.01 1.93 19.68
C ASN A 41 5.50 0.84 18.71
N LEU A 42 4.68 -0.19 18.53
CA LEU A 42 4.97 -1.31 17.64
C LEU A 42 5.23 -0.87 16.20
N ASP A 43 4.40 0.02 15.65
CA ASP A 43 4.60 0.54 14.28
C ASP A 43 5.93 1.32 14.16
N GLY A 44 6.34 2.01 15.22
CA GLY A 44 7.63 2.70 15.28
C GLY A 44 8.81 1.73 15.31
N TYR A 45 8.68 0.61 16.02
CA TYR A 45 9.68 -0.44 16.02
C TYR A 45 9.79 -1.09 14.65
N LEU A 46 8.66 -1.48 14.04
CA LEU A 46 8.61 -2.09 12.71
C LEU A 46 9.34 -1.22 11.67
N LEU A 47 8.97 0.07 11.57
CA LEU A 47 9.58 0.97 10.58
C LEU A 47 11.07 1.24 10.82
N LYS A 48 11.54 1.15 12.06
CA LYS A 48 12.94 1.49 12.42
C LYS A 48 13.87 0.28 12.42
N LYS A 49 13.37 -0.89 12.82
CA LYS A 49 14.20 -2.09 13.08
C LYS A 49 13.95 -3.22 12.09
N VAL A 50 12.78 -3.25 11.48
CA VAL A 50 12.37 -4.38 10.62
C VAL A 50 12.36 -3.97 9.15
N GLY A 51 11.58 -2.95 8.80
CA GLY A 51 11.44 -2.52 7.41
C GLY A 51 10.23 -1.63 7.18
N ILE A 52 10.06 -1.21 5.92
CA ILE A 52 8.94 -0.36 5.51
C ILE A 52 7.83 -1.27 4.99
N PHE A 53 6.65 -1.16 5.59
CA PHE A 53 5.48 -1.96 5.24
C PHE A 53 4.30 -1.05 4.86
N PRO A 54 3.57 -1.36 3.78
CA PRO A 54 2.40 -0.59 3.34
C PRO A 54 1.39 -0.33 4.45
N ASP A 55 0.95 -1.39 5.12
CA ASP A 55 -0.08 -1.34 6.16
C ASP A 55 0.38 -0.54 7.39
N VAL A 56 1.65 -0.65 7.78
CA VAL A 56 2.24 0.12 8.90
C VAL A 56 2.28 1.62 8.56
N LEU A 57 2.65 2.00 7.34
CA LEU A 57 2.62 3.39 6.89
C LEU A 57 1.18 3.93 6.85
N GLU A 58 0.23 3.15 6.34
CA GLU A 58 -1.19 3.54 6.32
C GLU A 58 -1.74 3.70 7.75
N ARG A 59 -1.42 2.80 8.68
CA ARG A 59 -1.78 2.93 10.11
C ARG A 59 -1.20 4.19 10.73
N LYS A 60 0.07 4.49 10.43
CA LYS A 60 0.74 5.70 10.92
C LYS A 60 0.07 6.98 10.42
N VAL A 61 -0.33 7.03 9.15
CA VAL A 61 -1.10 8.16 8.60
C VAL A 61 -2.45 8.30 9.31
N ARG A 62 -3.18 7.21 9.53
CA ARG A 62 -4.48 7.24 10.24
C ARG A 62 -4.31 7.80 11.64
N ARG A 63 -3.29 7.34 12.38
CA ARG A 63 -2.97 7.85 13.71
C ARG A 63 -2.69 9.35 13.72
N HIS A 64 -1.89 9.86 12.78
CA HIS A 64 -1.65 11.31 12.66
C HIS A 64 -2.95 12.09 12.45
N PHE A 65 -3.89 11.57 11.65
CA PHE A 65 -5.21 12.17 11.53
C PHE A 65 -6.02 12.13 12.83
N ASP A 66 -5.98 11.02 13.56
CA ASP A 66 -6.69 10.87 14.85
C ASP A 66 -6.14 11.83 15.91
N GLU A 67 -4.83 12.12 15.88
CA GLU A 67 -4.15 13.10 16.72
C GLU A 67 -4.36 14.56 16.24
N GLY A 68 -5.06 14.77 15.11
CA GLY A 68 -5.28 16.09 14.51
C GLY A 68 -4.06 16.67 13.77
N ASP A 69 -2.98 15.90 13.65
CA ASP A 69 -1.75 16.29 12.95
C ASP A 69 -1.83 16.00 11.45
N GLN A 70 -2.54 16.88 10.74
CA GLN A 70 -2.69 16.78 9.29
C GLN A 70 -1.37 16.91 8.53
N VAL A 71 -0.41 17.67 9.05
CA VAL A 71 0.88 17.90 8.38
C VAL A 71 1.68 16.61 8.39
N SER A 72 1.80 15.93 9.53
CA SER A 72 2.50 14.65 9.61
C SER A 72 1.80 13.55 8.81
N ALA A 73 0.46 13.58 8.73
CA ALA A 73 -0.30 12.68 7.87
C ALA A 73 0.05 12.85 6.38
N LEU A 74 0.12 14.10 5.90
CA LEU A 74 0.50 14.41 4.51
C LEU A 74 1.96 14.06 4.21
N VAL A 75 2.88 14.39 5.11
CA VAL A 75 4.32 14.07 4.95
C VAL A 75 4.52 12.56 4.91
N THR A 76 3.84 11.80 5.78
CA THR A 76 3.92 10.34 5.78
C THR A 76 3.27 9.73 4.53
N GLY A 77 2.15 10.30 4.05
CA GLY A 77 1.51 9.92 2.79
C GLY A 77 2.42 10.13 1.58
N GLU A 78 3.09 11.28 1.49
CA GLU A 78 4.06 11.56 0.43
C GLU A 78 5.26 10.62 0.52
N PHE A 79 5.80 10.41 1.73
CA PHE A 79 6.87 9.43 1.96
C PHE A 79 6.50 8.05 1.43
N TYR A 80 5.26 7.60 1.65
CA TYR A 80 4.78 6.31 1.18
C TYR A 80 4.85 6.17 -0.37
N THR A 81 4.67 7.26 -1.12
CA THR A 81 4.70 7.27 -2.59
C THR A 81 6.10 7.23 -3.21
N LYS A 82 7.17 7.30 -2.41
CA LYS A 82 8.54 7.27 -2.92
C LYS A 82 8.80 6.01 -3.75
N LYS A 83 9.38 6.21 -4.94
CA LYS A 83 9.59 5.16 -5.95
C LYS A 83 10.44 4.00 -5.43
N GLU A 84 11.34 4.30 -4.49
CA GLU A 84 12.28 3.32 -3.92
C GLU A 84 11.61 2.36 -2.93
N HIS A 85 10.44 2.69 -2.38
CA HIS A 85 9.81 1.87 -1.35
C HIS A 85 8.98 0.73 -1.94
N PHE A 86 8.12 1.03 -2.93
CA PHE A 86 7.19 0.06 -3.50
C PHE A 86 7.13 0.17 -5.04
N PRO A 87 8.23 -0.15 -5.75
CA PRO A 87 8.28 -0.01 -7.20
C PRO A 87 7.23 -0.88 -7.89
N GLY A 88 6.47 -0.28 -8.81
CA GLY A 88 5.45 -0.97 -9.60
C GLY A 88 4.09 -1.15 -8.92
N PHE A 89 3.94 -0.75 -7.64
CA PHE A 89 2.67 -0.80 -6.93
C PHE A 89 1.94 0.54 -6.94
N ALA A 90 0.66 0.54 -7.30
CA ALA A 90 -0.15 1.77 -7.26
C ALA A 90 -0.75 2.11 -5.90
N ARG A 91 -0.92 1.14 -4.99
CA ARG A 91 -1.54 1.38 -3.68
C ARG A 91 -1.01 2.62 -2.94
N PRO A 92 0.31 2.91 -2.90
CA PRO A 92 0.81 4.14 -2.28
C PRO A 92 0.22 5.42 -2.89
N PHE A 93 0.11 5.47 -4.21
CA PHE A 93 -0.45 6.63 -4.93
C PHE A 93 -1.96 6.75 -4.72
N VAL A 94 -2.68 5.61 -4.70
CA VAL A 94 -4.11 5.59 -4.36
C VAL A 94 -4.34 6.12 -2.95
N PHE A 95 -3.59 5.60 -1.98
CA PHE A 95 -3.73 6.03 -0.58
C PHE A 95 -3.38 7.51 -0.43
N ASN A 96 -2.34 8.00 -1.10
CA ASN A 96 -2.02 9.43 -1.10
C ASN A 96 -3.15 10.28 -1.72
N ALA A 97 -3.81 9.80 -2.77
CA ALA A 97 -4.99 10.46 -3.33
C ALA A 97 -6.16 10.54 -2.32
N GLU A 98 -6.40 9.45 -1.56
CA GLU A 98 -7.40 9.41 -0.47
C GLU A 98 -7.08 10.44 0.63
N ILE A 99 -5.81 10.53 1.06
CA ILE A 99 -5.33 11.52 2.04
C ILE A 99 -5.57 12.95 1.53
N MET A 100 -5.13 13.25 0.30
CA MET A 100 -5.31 14.57 -0.32
C MET A 100 -6.78 14.95 -0.43
N LEU A 101 -7.64 13.99 -0.77
CA LEU A 101 -9.09 14.22 -0.83
C LEU A 101 -9.67 14.53 0.56
N ARG A 102 -9.24 13.78 1.60
CA ARG A 102 -9.67 13.98 2.99
C ARG A 102 -9.34 15.38 3.51
N VAL A 103 -8.22 15.97 3.10
CA VAL A 103 -7.82 17.34 3.48
C VAL A 103 -8.34 18.43 2.53
N GLY A 104 -9.19 18.07 1.55
CA GLY A 104 -9.81 19.02 0.63
C GLY A 104 -8.95 19.43 -0.57
N ARG A 105 -7.77 18.82 -0.78
CA ARG A 105 -6.86 19.08 -1.91
C ARG A 105 -7.29 18.31 -3.16
N LYS A 106 -8.49 18.62 -3.66
CA LYS A 106 -9.17 17.86 -4.74
C LYS A 106 -8.37 17.74 -6.04
N VAL A 107 -7.67 18.80 -6.44
CA VAL A 107 -6.89 18.79 -7.70
C VAL A 107 -5.73 17.80 -7.61
N GLU A 108 -5.01 17.82 -6.50
CA GLU A 108 -3.87 16.93 -6.27
C GLU A 108 -4.31 15.48 -6.06
N ALA A 109 -5.43 15.28 -5.35
CA ALA A 109 -6.04 13.95 -5.22
C ALA A 109 -6.37 13.35 -6.59
N LYS A 110 -6.96 14.16 -7.48
CA LYS A 110 -7.28 13.75 -8.85
C LYS A 110 -6.02 13.36 -9.63
N ASP A 111 -4.97 14.17 -9.56
CA ASP A 111 -3.73 13.90 -10.30
C ASP A 111 -3.00 12.67 -9.75
N ALA A 112 -2.98 12.46 -8.44
CA ALA A 112 -2.45 11.26 -7.80
C ALA A 112 -3.22 10.00 -8.22
N ALA A 113 -4.56 10.06 -8.22
CA ALA A 113 -5.41 8.95 -8.67
C ALA A 113 -5.19 8.62 -10.15
N ARG A 114 -5.07 9.63 -11.02
CA ARG A 114 -4.71 9.44 -12.44
C ARG A 114 -3.34 8.79 -12.61
N GLY A 115 -2.37 9.14 -11.75
CA GLY A 115 -1.08 8.48 -11.70
C GLY A 115 -1.21 6.99 -11.33
N ALA A 116 -2.00 6.69 -10.30
CA ALA A 116 -2.22 5.32 -9.83
C ALA A 116 -2.87 4.42 -10.90
N LEU A 117 -3.85 4.94 -11.66
CA LEU A 117 -4.56 4.20 -12.71
C LEU A 117 -3.67 3.80 -13.90
N LYS A 118 -2.45 4.32 -14.00
CA LYS A 118 -1.47 3.90 -15.02
C LYS A 118 -0.74 2.61 -14.64
N SER A 119 -0.78 2.20 -13.38
CA SER A 119 -0.18 0.94 -12.92
C SER A 119 -1.16 -0.22 -13.12
N PRO A 120 -0.68 -1.48 -13.05
CA PRO A 120 -1.55 -2.64 -13.20
C PRO A 120 -2.69 -2.64 -12.17
N TRP A 121 -3.90 -2.94 -12.62
CA TRP A 121 -5.13 -2.90 -11.82
C TRP A 121 -4.98 -3.62 -10.48
N TRP A 122 -4.41 -4.83 -10.46
CA TRP A 122 -4.26 -5.64 -9.24
C TRP A 122 -3.37 -5.01 -8.17
N THR A 123 -2.64 -3.94 -8.48
CA THR A 123 -1.75 -3.24 -7.53
C THR A 123 -2.42 -2.07 -6.80
N LEU A 124 -3.67 -1.73 -7.14
CA LEU A 124 -4.41 -0.61 -6.54
C LEU A 124 -4.80 -0.85 -5.08
N GLY A 125 -4.94 -2.11 -4.66
CA GLY A 125 -5.36 -2.50 -3.31
C GLY A 125 -6.80 -2.12 -2.94
N CYS A 126 -7.61 -1.73 -3.92
CA CYS A 126 -9.03 -1.38 -3.79
C CYS A 126 -9.76 -1.58 -5.13
N MET A 127 -11.05 -1.24 -5.21
CA MET A 127 -11.78 -1.32 -6.46
C MET A 127 -11.30 -0.25 -7.43
N TYR A 128 -11.11 -0.61 -8.69
CA TYR A 128 -10.71 0.32 -9.75
C TYR A 128 -11.65 1.51 -9.88
N ARG A 129 -12.96 1.25 -9.72
CA ARG A 129 -14.00 2.27 -9.76
C ARG A 129 -13.79 3.36 -8.70
N ASP A 130 -13.35 2.98 -7.50
CA ASP A 130 -13.14 3.95 -6.42
C ASP A 130 -12.02 4.93 -6.79
N VAL A 131 -10.94 4.43 -7.37
CA VAL A 131 -9.81 5.26 -7.85
C VAL A 131 -10.21 6.10 -9.06
N ALA A 132 -10.98 5.53 -10.00
CA ALA A 132 -11.50 6.22 -11.17
C ALA A 132 -12.43 7.39 -10.79
N ASN A 133 -13.24 7.21 -9.75
CA ASN A 133 -14.10 8.27 -9.21
C ASN A 133 -13.26 9.44 -8.68
N ILE A 134 -12.17 9.18 -7.95
CA ILE A 134 -11.23 10.23 -7.48
C ILE A 134 -10.55 10.91 -8.68
N ALA A 135 -10.17 10.13 -9.69
CA ALA A 135 -9.56 10.61 -10.93
C ALA A 135 -10.51 11.40 -11.84
N GLN A 136 -11.81 11.41 -11.52
CA GLN A 136 -12.90 11.99 -12.31
C GLN A 136 -12.89 11.46 -13.75
N TRP A 137 -12.77 10.14 -13.88
CA TRP A 137 -12.99 9.46 -15.16
C TRP A 137 -14.49 9.25 -15.37
N ASP A 138 -14.92 9.32 -16.62
CA ASP A 138 -16.30 8.98 -16.98
C ASP A 138 -16.52 7.46 -17.01
N ASP A 139 -17.77 7.03 -17.01
CA ASP A 139 -18.11 5.60 -17.03
C ASP A 139 -17.62 4.93 -18.34
N GLU A 140 -17.56 5.67 -19.45
CA GLU A 140 -17.06 5.16 -20.74
C GLU A 140 -15.58 4.78 -20.66
N GLN A 141 -14.76 5.62 -20.03
CA GLN A 141 -13.34 5.37 -19.77
C GLN A 141 -13.13 4.14 -18.88
N ILE A 142 -13.97 3.96 -17.86
CA ILE A 142 -13.90 2.82 -16.95
C ILE A 142 -14.27 1.52 -17.68
N GLU A 143 -15.35 1.53 -18.46
CA GLU A 143 -15.78 0.37 -19.24
C GLU A 143 -14.76 0.00 -20.33
N TYR A 144 -14.17 0.99 -21.01
CA TYR A 144 -13.11 0.75 -21.98
C TYR A 144 -11.91 0.00 -21.37
N ILE A 145 -11.46 0.39 -20.18
CA ILE A 145 -10.36 -0.31 -19.52
C ILE A 145 -10.77 -1.70 -19.04
N LYS A 146 -12.01 -1.88 -18.54
CA LYS A 146 -12.53 -3.21 -18.19
C LYS A 146 -12.49 -4.15 -19.38
N GLU A 147 -13.00 -3.70 -20.54
CA GLU A 147 -13.00 -4.47 -21.77
C GLU A 147 -11.57 -4.85 -22.18
N LYS A 148 -10.63 -3.92 -22.14
CA LYS A 148 -9.22 -4.20 -22.47
C LYS A 148 -8.54 -5.22 -21.56
N VAL A 149 -8.96 -5.33 -20.31
CA VAL A 149 -8.36 -6.27 -19.37
C VAL A 149 -8.92 -7.68 -19.53
N THR A 150 -10.05 -7.86 -20.24
CA THR A 150 -10.58 -9.18 -20.62
C THR A 150 -9.65 -9.94 -21.57
N GLU A 151 -9.86 -11.25 -21.69
CA GLU A 151 -9.08 -12.06 -22.63
C GLU A 151 -9.38 -11.64 -24.07
N GLU A 152 -10.64 -11.38 -24.41
CA GLU A 152 -11.06 -10.89 -25.72
C GLU A 152 -10.38 -9.55 -26.06
N GLY A 153 -10.41 -8.59 -25.12
CA GLY A 153 -9.77 -7.30 -25.29
C GLY A 153 -8.25 -7.40 -25.47
N ARG A 154 -7.59 -8.30 -24.72
CA ARG A 154 -6.16 -8.58 -24.89
C ARG A 154 -5.86 -9.18 -26.26
N GLN A 155 -6.65 -10.14 -26.71
CA GLN A 155 -6.49 -10.76 -28.03
C GLN A 155 -6.71 -9.75 -29.17
N GLU A 156 -7.66 -8.83 -29.02
CA GLU A 156 -7.85 -7.74 -29.97
C GLU A 156 -6.68 -6.76 -29.99
N ASP A 157 -6.16 -6.35 -28.84
CA ASP A 157 -4.98 -5.49 -28.75
C ASP A 157 -3.74 -6.17 -29.37
N LEU A 158 -3.59 -7.50 -29.18
CA LEU A 158 -2.54 -8.29 -29.84
C LEU A 158 -2.70 -8.31 -31.38
N LYS A 159 -3.93 -8.41 -31.89
CA LYS A 159 -4.22 -8.38 -33.34
C LYS A 159 -3.98 -7.00 -33.97
N LYS A 160 -4.22 -5.91 -33.23
CA LYS A 160 -3.95 -4.53 -33.67
C LYS A 160 -2.43 -4.23 -33.77
N GLY A 161 -1.59 -5.02 -33.10
CA GLY A 161 -0.15 -4.77 -32.96
C GLY A 161 0.77 -5.21 -34.10
N LYS A 162 0.29 -5.81 -35.21
CA LYS A 162 1.15 -6.18 -36.35
C LYS A 162 0.47 -6.02 -37.71
N ALA A 163 0.92 -5.04 -38.50
CA ALA A 163 1.07 -5.26 -39.94
C ALA A 163 2.52 -5.74 -40.15
N PRO A 164 2.78 -6.85 -40.86
CA PRO A 164 4.14 -7.19 -41.26
C PRO A 164 4.71 -6.08 -42.13
N GLU A 165 5.92 -5.63 -41.81
CA GLU A 165 6.72 -4.77 -42.69
C GLU A 165 6.81 -5.45 -44.07
N GLN A 166 6.37 -4.75 -45.12
CA GLN A 166 6.48 -5.18 -46.51
C GLN A 166 7.89 -4.95 -47.06
#